data_AF-A0A3B0BRT7-F1
#
_entry.id   AF-A0A3B0BRT7-F1
#
_cell.length_a   1.000
_cell.length_b   1.000
_cell.length_c   1.000
_cell.angle_alpha   90.00
_cell.angle_beta   90.00
_cell.angle_gamma   90.00
#
_symmetry.space_group_name_H-M   'P 1'
#
loop_
_entity.id
_entity.type
_entity.pdbx_description
1 polymer ?
#
loop_
_entity_poly.entity_id
_entity_poly.type
_entity_poly.pdbx_seq_one_letter_code
_entity_poly.pdbx_strand_id
1 'polypeptide(L)'
;MLDPIAFALGPITVRWYGIILGSAALVGLWLAVMEGKRFKISPDFFMDLLLIGVPSAIIGARIYYVAFKWDAYKNNLLEIFQIWHGGIAIYGALIGAIIAGYIYFRRKGYNFWRIVDICAPSLIAGQMIGRWGNFVNQEAHGGPVTEEFLRNSLHLPNWIVDQMYIQGQYYHPTFLYESIWNLVGLLLLFWLRRRPFLRAGELFFAYFIWYSVGRFFIEGLRTDSLAFDAPGWLASLVNALWSPMTLVFEAGSMDYGNVRISQLLAVLIIIAATVLIVLRRKKGWSAEKYSDPIVSTKIPAKPAAEGEIT
;
A
#
# COMPACT_ATOMS: atom_id res chain seq x y z
N MET A 1 14.24 -19.46 14.30
CA MET A 1 13.43 -19.02 13.15
C MET A 1 11.97 -19.14 13.53
N LEU A 2 11.17 -18.13 13.21
CA LEU A 2 9.72 -18.12 13.43
C LEU A 2 9.04 -19.07 12.46
N ASP A 3 8.13 -19.91 12.96
CA ASP A 3 7.24 -20.71 12.13
C ASP A 3 6.22 -19.77 11.45
N PRO A 4 6.05 -19.83 10.11
CA PRO A 4 5.01 -19.08 9.41
C PRO A 4 3.57 -19.44 9.85
N ILE A 5 3.38 -20.64 10.41
CA ILE A 5 2.11 -21.10 10.99
C ILE A 5 1.99 -20.55 12.41
N ALA A 6 0.94 -19.77 12.66
CA ALA A 6 0.65 -19.24 13.99
C ALA A 6 0.04 -20.32 14.89
N PHE A 7 -0.94 -21.04 14.36
CA PHE A 7 -1.55 -22.21 15.01
C PHE A 7 -2.33 -23.04 13.99
N ALA A 8 -2.61 -24.29 14.32
CA ALA A 8 -3.43 -25.20 13.51
C ALA A 8 -4.68 -25.63 14.30
N LEU A 9 -5.83 -25.62 13.63
CA LEU A 9 -7.10 -26.13 14.12
C LEU A 9 -7.50 -27.32 13.24
N GLY A 10 -6.99 -28.51 13.57
CA GLY A 10 -7.17 -29.71 12.76
C GLY A 10 -6.61 -29.50 11.34
N PRO A 11 -7.41 -29.61 10.26
CA PRO A 11 -6.94 -29.42 8.88
C PRO A 11 -6.73 -27.94 8.49
N ILE A 12 -7.19 -26.99 9.32
CA ILE A 12 -7.09 -25.55 9.01
C ILE A 12 -5.83 -24.99 9.66
N THR A 13 -4.89 -24.53 8.83
CA THR A 13 -3.68 -23.84 9.30
C THR A 13 -3.88 -22.33 9.22
N VAL A 14 -3.67 -21.65 10.35
CA VAL A 14 -3.72 -20.18 10.42
C VAL A 14 -2.29 -19.66 10.38
N ARG A 15 -1.98 -18.86 9.36
CA ARG A 15 -0.66 -18.27 9.16
C ARG A 15 -0.56 -16.89 9.79
N TRP A 16 0.62 -16.54 10.31
CA TRP A 16 0.91 -15.20 10.83
C TRP A 16 0.63 -14.11 9.79
N TYR A 17 0.94 -14.37 8.53
CA TYR A 17 0.68 -13.45 7.43
C TYR A 17 -0.80 -13.02 7.37
N GLY A 18 -1.73 -13.96 7.55
CA GLY A 18 -3.17 -13.66 7.57
C GLY A 18 -3.59 -12.84 8.79
N ILE A 19 -3.05 -13.16 9.97
CA ILE A 19 -3.30 -12.41 11.20
C ILE A 19 -2.79 -10.96 11.08
N ILE A 20 -1.59 -10.78 10.53
CA ILE A 20 -0.97 -9.47 10.32
C ILE A 20 -1.79 -8.64 9.32
N LEU A 21 -2.20 -9.23 8.19
CA LEU A 21 -3.05 -8.53 7.23
C LEU A 21 -4.43 -8.17 7.79
N GLY A 22 -5.05 -9.07 8.56
CA GLY A 22 -6.31 -8.79 9.26
C GLY A 22 -6.16 -7.64 10.25
N SER A 23 -5.08 -7.64 11.03
CA SER A 23 -4.75 -6.57 11.97
C SER A 23 -4.49 -5.25 11.25
N ALA A 24 -3.77 -5.28 10.12
CA ALA A 24 -3.53 -4.11 9.27
C ALA A 24 -4.83 -3.49 8.74
N ALA A 25 -5.79 -4.33 8.33
CA ALA A 25 -7.11 -3.88 7.89
C ALA A 25 -7.90 -3.23 9.04
N LEU A 26 -7.86 -3.80 10.25
CA LEU A 26 -8.52 -3.23 11.43
C LEU A 26 -7.90 -1.89 11.85
N VAL A 27 -6.58 -1.76 11.84
CA VAL A 27 -5.90 -0.48 12.09
C VAL A 27 -6.25 0.55 11.02
N GLY A 28 -6.28 0.14 9.76
CA GLY A 28 -6.69 1.01 8.65
C GLY A 28 -8.13 1.51 8.82
N LEU A 29 -9.07 0.62 9.17
CA LEU A 29 -10.45 0.96 9.47
C LEU A 29 -10.53 1.93 10.66
N TRP A 30 -9.82 1.66 11.76
CA TRP A 30 -9.79 2.52 12.92
C TRP A 30 -9.32 3.94 12.58
N LEU A 31 -8.22 4.08 11.84
CA LEU A 31 -7.72 5.38 11.38
C LEU A 31 -8.72 6.10 10.46
N ALA A 32 -9.39 5.37 9.56
CA ALA A 32 -10.39 5.94 8.66
C ALA A 32 -11.62 6.44 9.43
N VAL A 33 -12.08 5.69 10.42
CA VAL A 33 -13.19 6.09 11.31
C VAL A 33 -12.80 7.30 12.14
N MET A 34 -11.60 7.32 12.73
CA MET A 34 -11.13 8.47 13.50
C MET A 34 -11.08 9.74 12.67
N GLU A 35 -10.57 9.64 11.44
CA GLU A 35 -10.49 10.79 10.56
C GLU A 35 -11.86 11.21 10.01
N GLY A 36 -12.71 10.24 9.65
CA GLY A 36 -14.08 10.48 9.20
C GLY A 36 -14.96 11.16 10.26
N LYS A 37 -14.76 10.83 11.55
CA LYS A 37 -15.45 11.50 12.67
C LYS A 37 -15.20 13.02 12.68
N ARG A 38 -14.00 13.47 12.29
CA ARG A 38 -13.67 14.91 12.19
C ARG A 38 -14.51 15.62 11.13
N PHE A 39 -15.00 14.88 10.13
CA PHE A 39 -15.88 15.36 9.08
C PHE A 39 -17.34 14.91 9.27
N LYS A 40 -17.70 14.42 10.47
CA LYS A 40 -19.05 13.94 10.82
C LYS A 40 -19.57 12.80 9.94
N ILE A 41 -18.69 11.98 9.39
CA ILE A 41 -19.05 10.77 8.64
C ILE A 41 -19.25 9.61 9.64
N SER A 42 -20.36 8.87 9.51
CA SER A 42 -20.67 7.75 10.39
C SER A 42 -19.58 6.66 10.34
N PRO A 43 -19.19 6.05 11.46
CA PRO A 43 -18.33 4.87 11.47
C PRO A 43 -18.85 3.74 10.56
N ASP A 44 -20.17 3.55 10.48
CA ASP A 44 -20.80 2.51 9.66
C ASP A 44 -20.45 2.66 8.17
N PHE A 45 -20.22 3.89 7.71
CA PHE A 45 -19.79 4.14 6.33
C PHE A 45 -18.44 3.48 6.03
N PHE A 46 -17.50 3.52 6.98
CA PHE A 46 -16.18 2.90 6.80
C PHE A 46 -16.22 1.39 7.03
N MET A 47 -17.10 0.91 7.91
CA MET A 47 -17.37 -0.52 8.08
C MET A 47 -17.93 -1.13 6.77
N ASP A 48 -18.97 -0.52 6.22
CA ASP A 48 -19.55 -0.88 4.91
C ASP A 48 -18.48 -0.85 3.82
N LEU A 49 -17.64 0.20 3.79
CA LEU A 49 -16.56 0.33 2.81
C LEU A 49 -15.58 -0.83 2.93
N LEU A 50 -15.21 -1.25 4.14
CA LEU A 50 -14.34 -2.40 4.35
C LEU A 50 -15.02 -3.71 3.89
N LEU A 51 -16.28 -3.91 4.27
CA LEU A 51 -17.07 -5.11 3.93
C LEU A 51 -17.33 -5.26 2.43
N ILE A 52 -17.41 -4.15 1.68
CA ILE A 52 -17.53 -4.16 0.22
C ILE A 52 -16.15 -4.20 -0.44
N GLY A 53 -15.20 -3.45 0.11
CA GLY A 53 -13.87 -3.24 -0.45
C GLY A 53 -13.00 -4.50 -0.42
N VAL A 54 -12.96 -5.23 0.70
CA VAL A 54 -12.13 -6.43 0.83
C VAL A 54 -12.56 -7.54 -0.14
N PRO A 55 -13.85 -7.94 -0.22
CA PRO A 55 -14.29 -8.91 -1.21
C PRO A 55 -14.03 -8.44 -2.64
N SER A 56 -14.30 -7.16 -2.94
CA SER A 56 -14.07 -6.59 -4.27
C SER A 56 -12.58 -6.62 -4.67
N ALA A 57 -11.69 -6.38 -3.70
CA ALA A 57 -10.25 -6.50 -3.91
C ALA A 57 -9.85 -7.95 -4.20
N ILE A 58 -10.37 -8.93 -3.44
CA ILE A 58 -10.06 -10.35 -3.67
C ILE A 58 -10.55 -10.79 -5.06
N ILE A 59 -11.78 -10.40 -5.44
CA ILE A 59 -12.35 -10.69 -6.77
C ILE A 59 -11.50 -10.05 -7.87
N GLY A 60 -11.17 -8.76 -7.73
CA GLY A 60 -10.32 -8.06 -8.70
C GLY A 60 -8.93 -8.68 -8.83
N ALA A 61 -8.31 -9.07 -7.71
CA ALA A 61 -7.02 -9.73 -7.68
C ALA A 61 -7.03 -11.05 -8.46
N ARG A 62 -8.11 -11.82 -8.32
CA ARG A 62 -8.27 -13.10 -8.99
C ARG A 62 -8.53 -12.93 -10.49
N ILE A 63 -9.45 -12.05 -10.87
CA ILE A 63 -9.74 -11.76 -12.28
C ILE A 63 -8.48 -11.31 -13.01
N TYR A 64 -7.72 -10.40 -12.40
CA TYR A 64 -6.47 -9.91 -12.99
C TYR A 64 -5.45 -11.04 -13.15
N TYR A 65 -5.23 -11.86 -12.11
CA TYR A 65 -4.29 -12.98 -12.19
C TYR A 65 -4.66 -13.97 -13.30
N VAL A 66 -5.93 -14.38 -13.37
CA VAL A 66 -6.43 -15.32 -14.37
C VAL A 66 -6.31 -14.76 -15.78
N ALA A 67 -6.56 -13.47 -15.98
CA ALA A 67 -6.40 -12.83 -17.29
C ALA A 67 -4.95 -12.92 -17.81
N PHE A 68 -3.95 -12.73 -16.94
CA PHE A 68 -2.54 -12.85 -17.32
C PHE A 68 -2.03 -14.29 -17.44
N LYS A 69 -2.74 -15.26 -16.84
CA LYS A 69 -2.42 -16.69 -16.88
C LYS A 69 -3.48 -17.50 -17.61
N TRP A 70 -4.17 -16.89 -18.58
CA TRP A 70 -5.37 -17.47 -19.22
C TRP A 70 -5.13 -18.88 -19.78
N ASP A 71 -3.96 -19.13 -20.36
CA ASP A 71 -3.61 -20.44 -20.90
C ASP A 71 -3.66 -21.58 -19.88
N ALA A 72 -3.42 -21.30 -18.60
CA ALA A 72 -3.53 -22.29 -17.53
C ALA A 72 -4.98 -22.61 -17.15
N TYR A 73 -5.92 -21.66 -17.35
CA TYR A 73 -7.30 -21.77 -16.89
C TYR A 73 -8.31 -22.13 -17.99
N LYS A 74 -7.97 -21.90 -19.26
CA LYS A 74 -8.90 -22.08 -20.40
C LYS A 74 -9.51 -23.49 -20.51
N ASN A 75 -8.83 -24.50 -19.98
CA ASN A 75 -9.26 -25.89 -20.03
C ASN A 75 -10.01 -26.35 -18.76
N ASN A 76 -9.99 -25.56 -17.68
CA ASN A 76 -10.70 -25.88 -16.43
C ASN A 76 -11.14 -24.58 -15.71
N LEU A 77 -12.30 -24.04 -16.13
CA LEU A 77 -12.80 -22.77 -15.62
C LEU A 77 -13.17 -22.80 -14.13
N LEU A 78 -13.40 -23.98 -13.53
CA LEU A 78 -13.69 -24.09 -12.10
C LEU A 78 -12.49 -23.67 -11.23
N GLU A 79 -11.27 -23.83 -11.73
CA GLU A 79 -10.05 -23.41 -11.02
C GLU A 79 -10.00 -21.90 -10.82
N ILE A 80 -10.73 -21.10 -11.60
CA ILE A 80 -10.81 -19.64 -11.45
C ILE A 80 -11.33 -19.27 -10.06
N PHE A 81 -12.22 -20.05 -9.46
CA PHE A 81 -12.79 -19.76 -8.14
C PHE A 81 -11.96 -20.27 -6.97
N GLN A 82 -10.97 -21.13 -7.23
CA GLN A 82 -10.18 -21.80 -6.21
C GLN A 82 -9.03 -20.91 -5.69
N ILE A 83 -9.40 -19.85 -4.98
CA ILE A 83 -8.44 -18.86 -4.43
C ILE A 83 -7.49 -19.45 -3.39
N TRP A 84 -7.83 -20.61 -2.80
CA TRP A 84 -6.99 -21.32 -1.83
C TRP A 84 -5.76 -22.00 -2.47
N HIS A 85 -5.73 -22.17 -3.80
CA HIS A 85 -4.51 -22.59 -4.51
C HIS A 85 -3.55 -21.42 -4.79
N GLY A 86 -3.81 -20.24 -4.22
CA GLY A 86 -3.04 -19.03 -4.50
C GLY A 86 -3.45 -18.37 -5.81
N GLY A 87 -2.55 -17.58 -6.40
CA GLY A 87 -2.80 -16.88 -7.67
C GLY A 87 -3.66 -15.62 -7.50
N ILE A 88 -3.14 -14.67 -6.74
CA ILE A 88 -3.74 -13.34 -6.54
C ILE A 88 -2.74 -12.28 -6.99
N ALA A 89 -3.20 -11.28 -7.75
CA ALA A 89 -2.37 -10.19 -8.24
C ALA A 89 -2.74 -8.88 -7.53
N ILE A 90 -1.75 -8.23 -6.92
CA ILE A 90 -1.96 -7.00 -6.13
C ILE A 90 -2.56 -5.85 -6.96
N TYR A 91 -2.19 -5.72 -8.24
CA TYR A 91 -2.76 -4.69 -9.12
C TYR A 91 -4.26 -4.90 -9.33
N GLY A 92 -4.69 -6.16 -9.48
CA GLY A 92 -6.11 -6.51 -9.54
C GLY A 92 -6.84 -6.16 -8.26
N ALA A 93 -6.21 -6.39 -7.10
CA ALA A 93 -6.76 -6.02 -5.80
C ALA A 93 -7.02 -4.52 -5.68
N LEU A 94 -6.03 -3.71 -6.09
CA LEU A 94 -6.12 -2.26 -6.07
C LEU A 94 -7.22 -1.74 -7.02
N ILE A 95 -7.28 -2.27 -8.24
CA ILE A 95 -8.30 -1.90 -9.24
C ILE A 95 -9.70 -2.24 -8.71
N GLY A 96 -9.90 -3.47 -8.21
CA GLY A 96 -11.17 -3.91 -7.64
C GLY A 96 -11.62 -3.04 -6.47
N ALA A 97 -10.71 -2.72 -5.55
CA ALA A 97 -11.00 -1.86 -4.40
C ALA A 97 -11.36 -0.42 -4.82
N ILE A 98 -10.62 0.17 -5.77
CA ILE A 98 -10.88 1.55 -6.25
C ILE A 98 -12.22 1.64 -6.96
N ILE A 99 -12.56 0.68 -7.83
CA ILE A 99 -13.84 0.65 -8.54
C ILE A 99 -15.00 0.53 -7.54
N ALA A 100 -14.90 -0.41 -6.60
CA ALA A 100 -15.93 -0.61 -5.58
C ALA A 100 -16.09 0.64 -4.69
N GLY A 101 -14.98 1.23 -4.24
CA GLY A 101 -14.97 2.47 -3.48
C GLY A 101 -15.62 3.63 -4.26
N TYR A 102 -15.25 3.83 -5.53
CA TYR A 102 -15.84 4.86 -6.37
C TYR A 102 -17.36 4.72 -6.49
N ILE A 103 -17.85 3.50 -6.79
CA ILE A 103 -19.29 3.22 -6.88
C ILE A 103 -19.97 3.46 -5.53
N TYR A 104 -19.38 2.97 -4.44
CA TYR A 104 -19.93 3.10 -3.09
C TYR A 104 -20.03 4.57 -2.63
N PHE A 105 -18.96 5.36 -2.81
CA PHE A 105 -18.93 6.78 -2.43
C PHE A 105 -19.99 7.57 -3.18
N ARG A 106 -20.09 7.35 -4.50
CA ARG A 106 -21.11 7.98 -5.35
C ARG A 106 -22.53 7.55 -4.96
N ARG A 107 -22.72 6.28 -4.61
CA ARG A 107 -24.02 5.78 -4.13
C ARG A 107 -24.44 6.42 -2.80
N LYS A 108 -23.50 6.68 -1.89
CA LYS A 108 -23.73 7.35 -0.60
C LYS A 108 -23.70 8.89 -0.68
N GLY A 109 -23.50 9.46 -1.88
CA GLY A 109 -23.55 10.90 -2.12
C GLY A 109 -22.29 11.67 -1.73
N TYR A 110 -21.16 11.00 -1.50
CA TYR A 110 -19.90 11.64 -1.15
C TYR A 110 -19.00 11.89 -2.37
N ASN A 111 -18.23 12.98 -2.31
CA ASN A 111 -17.19 13.28 -3.29
C ASN A 111 -16.04 12.27 -3.14
N PHE A 112 -15.68 11.61 -4.24
CA PHE A 112 -14.62 10.60 -4.27
C PHE A 112 -13.30 11.11 -3.69
N TRP A 113 -12.85 12.29 -4.12
CA TRP A 113 -11.56 12.86 -3.72
C TRP A 113 -11.49 13.16 -2.22
N ARG A 114 -12.62 13.50 -1.61
CA ARG A 114 -12.72 13.78 -0.18
C ARG A 114 -12.60 12.52 0.67
N ILE A 115 -13.19 11.43 0.21
CA ILE A 115 -13.15 10.16 0.95
C ILE A 115 -11.79 9.47 0.78
N VAL A 116 -11.21 9.44 -0.41
CA VAL A 116 -9.88 8.82 -0.60
C VAL A 116 -8.77 9.54 0.17
N ASP A 117 -8.91 10.85 0.35
CA ASP A 117 -8.05 11.64 1.23
C ASP A 117 -8.16 11.20 2.70
N ILE A 118 -9.36 10.88 3.18
CA ILE A 118 -9.56 10.32 4.53
C ILE A 118 -8.92 8.93 4.64
N CYS A 119 -9.00 8.12 3.58
CA CYS A 119 -8.45 6.76 3.58
C CYS A 119 -6.92 6.72 3.40
N ALA A 120 -6.27 7.77 2.89
CA ALA A 120 -4.84 7.73 2.56
C ALA A 120 -3.93 7.36 3.75
N PRO A 121 -4.10 7.92 4.97
CA PRO A 121 -3.34 7.49 6.15
C PRO A 121 -3.59 6.02 6.53
N SER A 122 -4.81 5.52 6.32
CA SER A 122 -5.15 4.12 6.58
C SER A 122 -4.42 3.16 5.64
N LEU A 123 -4.27 3.53 4.37
CA LEU A 123 -3.58 2.72 3.37
C LEU A 123 -2.10 2.55 3.72
N ILE A 124 -1.40 3.65 4.02
CA ILE A 124 0.03 3.59 4.35
C ILE A 124 0.29 2.88 5.69
N ALA A 125 -0.62 3.02 6.67
CA ALA A 125 -0.56 2.25 7.91
C ALA A 125 -0.74 0.74 7.66
N GLY A 126 -1.69 0.38 6.77
CA GLY A 126 -1.88 -1.00 6.35
C GLY A 126 -0.64 -1.59 5.68
N GLN A 127 0.02 -0.84 4.81
CA GLN A 127 1.29 -1.24 4.19
C GLN A 127 2.41 -1.41 5.22
N MET A 128 2.56 -0.45 6.14
CA MET A 128 3.55 -0.48 7.21
C MET A 128 3.46 -1.77 8.05
N ILE A 129 2.23 -2.16 8.42
CA ILE A 129 1.97 -3.36 9.22
C ILE A 129 2.13 -4.62 8.36
N GLY A 130 1.60 -4.61 7.13
CA GLY A 130 1.65 -5.75 6.21
C GLY A 130 3.06 -6.24 5.92
N ARG A 131 4.07 -5.35 5.93
CA ARG A 131 5.49 -5.72 5.73
C ARG A 131 6.02 -6.71 6.76
N TRP A 132 5.48 -6.70 7.98
CA TRP A 132 5.84 -7.69 9.00
C TRP A 132 5.42 -9.11 8.62
N GLY A 133 4.44 -9.27 7.72
CA GLY A 133 4.13 -10.57 7.12
C GLY A 133 5.30 -11.12 6.31
N ASN A 134 6.01 -10.27 5.56
CA ASN A 134 7.18 -10.67 4.77
C ASN A 134 8.34 -11.12 5.68
N PHE A 135 8.53 -10.46 6.83
CA PHE A 135 9.51 -10.85 7.84
C PHE A 135 9.25 -12.25 8.40
N VAL A 136 8.00 -12.56 8.75
CA VAL A 136 7.64 -13.88 9.29
C VAL A 136 7.76 -14.97 8.22
N ASN A 137 7.37 -14.67 6.99
CA ASN A 137 7.49 -15.59 5.86
C ASN A 137 8.91 -15.70 5.27
N GLN A 138 9.86 -14.86 5.72
CA GLN A 138 11.22 -14.79 5.18
C GLN A 138 11.25 -14.56 3.66
N GLU A 139 10.41 -13.66 3.17
CA GLU A 139 10.31 -13.32 1.74
C GLU A 139 10.57 -11.82 1.51
N ALA A 140 10.74 -11.43 0.25
CA ALA A 140 10.90 -10.04 -0.17
C ALA A 140 12.06 -9.27 0.49
N HIS A 141 13.07 -9.98 1.01
CA HIS A 141 14.28 -9.41 1.59
C HIS A 141 15.20 -8.80 0.53
N GLY A 142 16.19 -8.02 0.97
CA GLY A 142 17.20 -7.44 0.07
C GLY A 142 18.34 -8.41 -0.22
N GLY A 143 19.43 -7.88 -0.78
CA GLY A 143 20.66 -8.62 -1.05
C GLY A 143 21.39 -9.13 0.20
N PRO A 144 22.34 -10.06 0.04
CA PRO A 144 23.17 -10.58 1.13
C PRO A 144 23.95 -9.49 1.86
N VAL A 145 24.08 -9.63 3.18
CA VAL A 145 24.90 -8.77 4.05
C VAL A 145 25.64 -9.61 5.09
N THR A 146 26.55 -8.98 5.82
CA THR A 146 27.19 -9.56 7.00
C THR A 146 26.30 -9.42 8.24
N GLU A 147 26.47 -10.33 9.19
CA GLU A 147 25.84 -10.21 10.52
C GLU A 147 26.25 -8.90 11.21
N GLU A 148 27.52 -8.54 11.07
CA GLU A 148 28.09 -7.33 11.65
C GLU A 148 27.37 -6.07 11.15
N PHE A 149 27.02 -6.01 9.87
CA PHE A 149 26.24 -4.90 9.33
C PHE A 149 24.87 -4.76 10.02
N LEU A 150 24.20 -5.88 10.28
CA LEU A 150 22.89 -5.87 10.96
C LEU A 150 23.00 -5.48 12.45
N ARG A 151 24.02 -5.96 13.15
CA ARG A 151 24.20 -5.73 14.59
C ARG A 151 24.89 -4.40 14.91
N ASN A 152 25.96 -4.05 14.20
CA ASN A 152 26.82 -2.93 14.54
C ASN A 152 26.51 -1.68 13.73
N SER A 153 26.09 -1.80 12.46
CA SER A 153 25.73 -0.63 11.65
C SER A 153 24.27 -0.25 11.86
N LEU A 154 23.36 -1.22 11.75
CA LEU A 154 21.92 -1.00 11.91
C LEU A 154 21.41 -1.11 13.34
N HIS A 155 22.21 -1.61 14.28
CA HIS A 155 21.85 -1.76 15.69
C HIS A 155 20.54 -2.54 15.91
N LEU A 156 20.33 -3.59 15.12
CA LEU A 156 19.09 -4.35 15.16
C LEU A 156 19.06 -5.30 16.37
N PRO A 157 17.90 -5.45 17.03
CA PRO A 157 17.71 -6.47 18.06
C PRO A 157 17.96 -7.89 17.53
N ASN A 158 18.47 -8.76 18.39
CA ASN A 158 18.85 -10.15 18.03
C ASN A 158 17.73 -10.90 17.30
N TRP A 159 16.48 -10.81 17.77
CA TRP A 159 15.36 -11.53 17.17
C TRP A 159 15.06 -11.12 15.71
N ILE A 160 15.41 -9.89 15.30
CA ILE A 160 15.32 -9.48 13.88
C ILE A 160 16.50 -10.08 13.12
N VAL A 161 17.72 -9.93 13.63
CA VAL A 161 18.94 -10.44 12.99
C VAL A 161 18.84 -11.95 12.76
N ASP A 162 18.45 -12.70 13.79
CA ASP A 162 18.35 -14.15 13.76
C ASP A 162 17.27 -14.65 12.78
N GLN A 163 16.21 -13.85 12.55
CA GLN A 163 15.17 -14.16 11.57
C GLN A 163 15.57 -13.78 10.14
N MET A 164 16.47 -12.80 9.98
CA MET A 164 17.07 -12.43 8.69
C MET A 164 18.19 -13.37 8.25
N TYR A 165 18.55 -14.36 9.07
CA TYR A 165 19.39 -15.48 8.66
C TYR A 165 18.54 -16.51 7.91
N ILE A 166 18.65 -16.52 6.59
CA ILE A 166 17.82 -17.33 5.69
C ILE A 166 18.75 -18.23 4.89
N GLN A 167 18.53 -19.53 4.96
CA GLN A 167 19.27 -20.53 4.17
C GLN A 167 20.81 -20.41 4.23
N GLY A 168 21.36 -19.97 5.37
CA GLY A 168 22.82 -19.89 5.58
C GLY A 168 23.45 -18.51 5.35
N GLN A 169 22.65 -17.49 5.01
CA GLN A 169 23.14 -16.14 4.73
C GLN A 169 22.24 -15.08 5.39
N TYR A 170 22.82 -13.95 5.81
CA TYR A 170 22.07 -12.79 6.29
C TYR A 170 21.67 -11.88 5.12
N TYR A 171 20.49 -11.29 5.21
CA TYR A 171 19.96 -10.40 4.19
C TYR A 171 19.54 -9.04 4.74
N HIS A 172 19.52 -8.03 3.86
CA HIS A 172 18.95 -6.73 4.19
C HIS A 172 17.47 -6.85 4.60
N PRO A 173 17.05 -6.31 5.76
CA PRO A 173 15.66 -6.32 6.21
C PRO A 173 14.84 -5.24 5.51
N THR A 174 14.59 -5.40 4.22
CA THR A 174 13.75 -4.51 3.41
C THR A 174 12.35 -4.30 4.01
N PHE A 175 11.78 -5.31 4.69
CA PHE A 175 10.53 -5.16 5.42
C PHE A 175 10.59 -4.00 6.41
N LEU A 176 11.71 -3.87 7.15
CA LEU A 176 11.91 -2.85 8.17
C LEU A 176 12.15 -1.48 7.51
N TYR A 177 12.94 -1.44 6.42
CA TYR A 177 13.15 -0.22 5.65
C TYR A 177 11.82 0.32 5.11
N GLU A 178 10.97 -0.55 4.56
CA GLU A 178 9.64 -0.18 4.07
C GLU A 178 8.70 0.22 5.22
N SER A 179 8.71 -0.50 6.35
CA SER A 179 7.90 -0.14 7.52
C SER A 179 8.29 1.23 8.08
N ILE A 180 9.58 1.53 8.22
CA ILE A 180 10.06 2.84 8.70
C ILE A 180 9.71 3.93 7.68
N TRP A 181 9.92 3.69 6.38
CA TRP A 181 9.54 4.65 5.33
C TRP A 181 8.04 4.97 5.34
N ASN A 182 7.21 3.94 5.52
CA ASN A 182 5.76 4.11 5.62
C ASN A 182 5.35 4.82 6.93
N LEU A 183 6.06 4.60 8.04
CA LEU A 183 5.83 5.34 9.29
C LEU A 183 6.14 6.83 9.10
N VAL A 184 7.29 7.18 8.51
CA VAL A 184 7.64 8.57 8.20
C VAL A 184 6.59 9.18 7.25
N GLY A 185 6.14 8.41 6.25
CA GLY A 185 5.06 8.81 5.36
C GLY A 185 3.74 9.07 6.08
N LEU A 186 3.35 8.20 7.01
CA LEU A 186 2.14 8.37 7.81
C LEU A 186 2.20 9.67 8.63
N LEU A 187 3.35 9.94 9.27
CA LEU A 187 3.58 11.19 9.99
C LEU A 187 3.54 12.41 9.06
N LEU A 188 4.13 12.31 7.87
CA LEU A 188 4.06 13.34 6.84
C LEU A 188 2.61 13.61 6.41
N LEU A 189 1.80 12.58 6.17
CA LEU A 189 0.39 12.76 5.80
C LEU A 189 -0.41 13.41 6.94
N PHE A 190 -0.14 13.03 8.19
CA PHE A 190 -0.74 13.65 9.36
C PHE A 190 -0.35 15.11 9.57
N TRP A 191 0.85 15.48 9.15
CA TRP A 191 1.31 16.85 9.11
C TRP A 191 0.68 17.62 7.94
N LEU A 192 0.68 17.04 6.74
CA LEU A 192 0.21 17.67 5.52
C LEU A 192 -1.28 17.99 5.58
N ARG A 193 -2.09 17.08 6.14
CA ARG A 193 -3.54 17.27 6.31
C ARG A 193 -3.92 18.46 7.19
N ARG A 194 -2.98 18.96 8.01
CA ARG A 194 -3.18 20.15 8.85
C ARG A 194 -2.78 21.44 8.14
N ARG A 195 -2.29 21.36 6.89
CA ARG A 195 -1.83 22.52 6.13
C ARG A 195 -2.99 23.18 5.38
N PRO A 196 -3.12 24.52 5.45
CA PRO A 196 -4.26 25.24 4.88
C PRO A 196 -4.27 25.27 3.34
N PHE A 197 -3.13 24.98 2.71
CA PHE A 197 -3.00 24.96 1.25
C PHE A 197 -3.48 23.66 0.61
N LEU A 198 -3.72 22.62 1.40
CA LEU A 198 -4.02 21.28 0.90
C LEU A 198 -5.45 21.23 0.34
N ARG A 199 -5.59 20.77 -0.90
CA ARG A 199 -6.89 20.65 -1.59
C ARG A 199 -7.37 19.20 -1.66
N ALA A 200 -8.65 19.02 -1.93
CA ALA A 200 -9.27 17.71 -2.06
C ALA A 200 -8.56 16.78 -3.06
N GLY A 201 -8.22 15.57 -2.63
CA GLY A 201 -7.51 14.52 -3.36
C GLY A 201 -5.98 14.66 -3.35
N GLU A 202 -5.42 15.76 -2.84
CA GLU A 202 -3.96 15.95 -2.82
C GLU A 202 -3.28 15.16 -1.71
N LEU A 203 -3.98 14.83 -0.62
CA LEU A 203 -3.40 13.96 0.41
C LEU A 203 -3.21 12.54 -0.14
N PHE A 204 -4.19 12.06 -0.90
CA PHE A 204 -4.13 10.77 -1.57
C PHE A 204 -3.02 10.71 -2.64
N PHE A 205 -2.82 11.78 -3.41
CA PHE A 205 -1.68 11.85 -4.33
C PHE A 205 -0.34 11.96 -3.61
N ALA A 206 -0.26 12.72 -2.50
CA ALA A 206 0.94 12.80 -1.69
C ALA A 206 1.32 11.42 -1.12
N TYR A 207 0.34 10.62 -0.70
CA TYR A 207 0.53 9.22 -0.33
C TYR A 207 1.18 8.41 -1.47
N PHE A 208 0.62 8.46 -2.67
CA PHE A 208 1.18 7.72 -3.81
C PHE A 208 2.60 8.17 -4.16
N ILE A 209 2.86 9.49 -4.18
CA ILE A 209 4.21 10.03 -4.43
C ILE A 209 5.17 9.50 -3.37
N TRP A 210 4.84 9.63 -2.08
CA TRP A 210 5.70 9.21 -0.98
C TRP A 210 6.00 7.71 -1.04
N TYR A 211 4.96 6.88 -1.20
CA TYR A 211 5.11 5.44 -1.31
C TYR A 211 5.97 5.07 -2.52
N SER A 212 5.72 5.69 -3.68
CA SER A 212 6.49 5.43 -4.90
C SER A 212 7.98 5.81 -4.76
N VAL A 213 8.30 6.90 -4.06
CA VAL A 213 9.70 7.25 -3.77
C VAL A 213 10.39 6.13 -2.98
N GLY A 214 9.81 5.69 -1.86
CA GLY A 214 10.38 4.58 -1.08
C GLY A 214 10.44 3.28 -1.87
N ARG A 215 9.38 2.98 -2.63
CA ARG A 215 9.29 1.80 -3.49
C ARG A 215 10.40 1.79 -4.54
N PHE A 216 10.74 2.93 -5.13
CA PHE A 216 11.82 3.04 -6.12
C PHE A 216 13.19 2.65 -5.54
N PHE A 217 13.52 3.19 -4.36
CA PHE A 217 14.82 2.95 -3.73
C PHE A 217 14.93 1.56 -3.11
N ILE A 218 13.92 1.14 -2.36
CA ILE A 218 13.97 -0.14 -1.62
C ILE A 218 13.84 -1.33 -2.57
N GLU A 219 13.07 -1.22 -3.66
CA GLU A 219 13.01 -2.27 -4.67
C GLU A 219 14.40 -2.52 -5.31
N GLY A 220 15.24 -1.49 -5.45
CA GLY A 220 16.60 -1.66 -5.96
C GLY A 220 17.48 -2.58 -5.10
N LEU A 221 17.12 -2.77 -3.83
CA LEU A 221 17.80 -3.69 -2.90
C LEU A 221 17.29 -5.13 -3.00
N ARG A 222 16.09 -5.33 -3.54
CA ARG A 222 15.42 -6.65 -3.56
C ARG A 222 16.00 -7.58 -4.61
N THR A 223 15.98 -8.86 -4.26
CA THR A 223 16.46 -9.97 -5.09
C THR A 223 15.34 -10.68 -5.85
N ASP A 224 14.08 -10.53 -5.41
CA ASP A 224 12.89 -11.21 -5.95
C ASP A 224 12.03 -10.30 -6.84
N SER A 225 12.67 -9.35 -7.53
CA SER A 225 11.97 -8.35 -8.35
C SER A 225 11.58 -8.87 -9.72
N LEU A 226 10.36 -8.56 -10.14
CA LEU A 226 9.95 -8.69 -11.54
C LEU A 226 10.65 -7.60 -12.37
N ALA A 227 11.42 -8.03 -13.36
CA ALA A 227 12.17 -7.17 -14.25
C ALA A 227 11.79 -7.41 -15.72
N PHE A 228 12.34 -6.61 -16.64
CA PHE A 228 12.19 -6.79 -18.08
C PHE A 228 13.37 -6.16 -18.82
N ASP A 229 13.57 -6.54 -20.08
CA ASP A 229 14.60 -5.96 -20.95
C ASP A 229 14.13 -4.63 -21.54
N ALA A 230 14.59 -3.54 -20.93
CA ALA A 230 14.37 -2.18 -21.39
C ALA A 230 15.49 -1.71 -22.31
N PRO A 231 15.25 -0.68 -23.15
CA PRO A 231 16.31 0.01 -23.87
C PRO A 231 17.41 0.53 -22.93
N GLY A 232 18.68 0.48 -23.38
CA GLY A 232 19.83 0.80 -22.52
C GLY A 232 19.81 2.22 -21.91
N TRP A 233 19.21 3.20 -22.61
CA TRP A 233 19.04 4.55 -22.06
C TRP A 233 18.11 4.58 -20.84
N LEU A 234 17.06 3.75 -20.84
CA LEU A 234 16.10 3.69 -19.74
C LEU A 234 16.72 3.00 -18.52
N ALA A 235 17.45 1.91 -18.76
CA ALA A 235 18.23 1.26 -17.71
C ALA A 235 19.26 2.21 -17.09
N SER A 236 19.99 2.96 -17.93
CA SER A 236 20.96 3.97 -17.48
C SER A 236 20.30 5.08 -16.66
N LEU A 237 19.12 5.56 -17.07
CA LEU A 237 18.36 6.55 -16.32
C LEU A 237 17.93 6.02 -14.93
N VAL A 238 17.37 4.81 -14.88
CA VAL A 238 16.93 4.19 -13.61
C VAL A 238 18.13 3.99 -12.68
N ASN A 239 19.25 3.47 -13.20
CA ASN A 239 20.48 3.29 -12.42
C ASN A 239 21.06 4.62 -11.93
N ALA A 240 21.04 5.66 -12.77
CA ALA A 240 21.50 7.00 -12.37
C ALA A 240 20.63 7.58 -11.24
N LEU A 241 19.30 7.45 -11.33
CA LEU A 241 18.38 7.88 -10.27
C LEU A 241 18.56 7.08 -8.96
N TRP A 242 18.95 5.80 -9.06
CA TRP A 242 19.19 4.96 -7.90
C TRP A 242 20.61 5.11 -7.31
N SER A 243 21.56 5.69 -8.07
CA SER A 243 22.97 5.81 -7.70
C SER A 243 23.27 6.41 -6.31
N PRO A 244 22.47 7.32 -5.72
CA PRO A 244 22.74 7.77 -4.34
C PRO A 244 22.74 6.63 -3.31
N MET A 245 22.05 5.53 -3.57
CA MET A 245 22.01 4.36 -2.68
C MET A 245 23.35 3.61 -2.63
N THR A 246 24.22 3.75 -3.64
CA THR A 246 25.50 3.02 -3.70
C THR A 246 26.50 3.47 -2.64
N LEU A 247 26.23 4.58 -1.95
CA LEU A 247 27.02 5.06 -0.82
C LEU A 247 26.95 4.11 0.39
N VAL A 248 25.85 3.38 0.54
CA VAL A 248 25.56 2.53 1.72
C VAL A 248 25.14 1.11 1.33
N PHE A 249 24.60 0.93 0.13
CA PHE A 249 23.97 -0.31 -0.29
C PHE A 249 24.49 -0.82 -1.62
N GLU A 250 24.53 -2.13 -1.76
CA GLU A 250 24.69 -2.80 -3.05
C GLU A 250 23.32 -3.07 -3.67
N ALA A 251 23.25 -3.02 -5.00
CA ALA A 251 22.02 -3.34 -5.72
C ALA A 251 21.72 -4.84 -5.56
N GLY A 252 20.45 -5.17 -5.31
CA GLY A 252 20.00 -6.56 -5.31
C GLY A 252 20.20 -7.19 -6.68
N SER A 253 20.37 -8.50 -6.73
CA SER A 253 20.43 -9.25 -7.99
C SER A 253 19.09 -9.18 -8.74
N MET A 254 19.16 -9.34 -10.06
CA MET A 254 18.00 -9.56 -10.92
C MET A 254 18.24 -10.84 -11.71
N ASP A 255 17.27 -11.75 -11.72
CA ASP A 255 17.39 -13.02 -12.43
C ASP A 255 17.32 -12.86 -13.95
N TYR A 256 16.66 -11.81 -14.42
CA TYR A 256 16.46 -11.47 -15.82
C TYR A 256 16.17 -9.98 -15.98
N GLY A 257 16.26 -9.45 -17.20
CA GLY A 257 15.98 -8.04 -17.47
C GLY A 257 17.06 -7.08 -16.96
N ASN A 258 16.89 -5.80 -17.28
CA ASN A 258 17.79 -4.73 -16.85
C ASN A 258 17.08 -3.58 -16.10
N VAL A 259 15.74 -3.63 -16.01
CA VAL A 259 14.92 -2.67 -15.26
C VAL A 259 13.84 -3.41 -14.48
N ARG A 260 13.71 -3.08 -13.19
CA ARG A 260 12.64 -3.59 -12.33
C ARG A 260 11.33 -2.87 -12.64
N ILE A 261 10.25 -3.63 -12.85
CA ILE A 261 8.92 -3.10 -13.19
C ILE A 261 8.43 -2.12 -12.12
N SER A 262 8.63 -2.46 -10.84
CA SER A 262 8.22 -1.60 -9.71
C SER A 262 8.93 -0.24 -9.70
N GLN A 263 10.20 -0.17 -10.12
CA GLN A 263 10.95 1.08 -10.18
C GLN A 263 10.40 1.99 -11.27
N LEU A 264 10.13 1.43 -12.46
CA LEU A 264 9.52 2.19 -13.55
C LEU A 264 8.11 2.68 -13.18
N LEU A 265 7.27 1.81 -12.61
CA LEU A 265 5.93 2.18 -12.16
C LEU A 265 5.97 3.27 -11.08
N ALA A 266 6.92 3.21 -10.16
CA ALA A 266 7.09 4.25 -9.16
C ALA A 266 7.34 5.63 -9.79
N VAL A 267 8.25 5.72 -10.76
CA VAL A 267 8.52 6.97 -11.49
C VAL A 267 7.28 7.46 -12.23
N LEU A 268 6.58 6.57 -12.94
CA LEU A 268 5.35 6.91 -13.66
C LEU A 268 4.24 7.41 -12.72
N ILE A 269 4.07 6.78 -11.55
CA ILE A 269 3.09 7.20 -10.54
C ILE A 269 3.43 8.58 -9.98
N ILE A 270 4.72 8.87 -9.70
CA ILE A 270 5.15 10.18 -9.23
C ILE A 270 4.83 11.27 -10.26
N ILE A 271 5.17 11.02 -11.53
CA ILE A 271 4.89 11.96 -12.63
C ILE A 271 3.38 12.15 -12.78
N ALA A 272 2.61 11.06 -12.87
CA ALA A 272 1.16 11.11 -13.05
C ALA A 272 0.46 11.84 -11.89
N ALA A 273 0.81 11.53 -10.64
CA ALA A 273 0.26 12.20 -9.46
C ALA A 273 0.59 13.70 -9.45
N THR A 274 1.83 14.06 -9.75
CA THR A 274 2.26 15.48 -9.82
C THR A 274 1.51 16.24 -10.91
N VAL A 275 1.42 15.67 -12.11
CA VAL A 275 0.67 16.24 -13.24
C VAL A 275 -0.80 16.40 -12.87
N LEU A 276 -1.42 15.39 -12.24
CA LEU A 276 -2.83 15.46 -11.83
C LEU A 276 -3.06 16.54 -10.76
N ILE A 277 -2.16 16.70 -9.78
CA ILE A 277 -2.24 17.81 -8.81
C ILE A 277 -2.22 19.15 -9.55
N VAL A 278 -1.23 19.38 -10.41
CA VAL A 278 -1.07 20.65 -11.14
C VAL A 278 -2.28 20.94 -12.05
N LEU A 279 -2.73 19.95 -12.82
CA LEU A 279 -3.88 20.08 -13.72
C LEU A 279 -5.16 20.37 -12.95
N ARG A 280 -5.43 19.64 -11.86
CA ARG A 280 -6.64 19.86 -11.04
C ARG A 280 -6.62 21.23 -10.38
N ARG A 281 -5.45 21.71 -9.95
CA ARG A 281 -5.28 23.07 -9.43
C ARG A 281 -5.56 24.14 -10.48
N LYS A 282 -4.98 24.01 -11.68
CA LYS A 282 -5.13 24.99 -12.78
C LYS A 282 -6.55 25.05 -13.34
N LYS A 283 -7.23 23.89 -13.46
CA LYS A 283 -8.60 23.81 -13.96
C LYS A 283 -9.67 24.12 -12.92
N GLY A 284 -9.28 24.40 -11.67
CA GLY A 284 -10.23 24.65 -10.58
C GLY A 284 -11.01 23.42 -10.10
N TRP A 285 -10.64 22.20 -10.54
CA TRP A 285 -11.29 20.94 -10.15
C TRP A 285 -11.00 20.52 -8.70
N SER A 286 -10.13 21.25 -8.00
CA SER A 286 -9.81 21.10 -6.59
C SER A 286 -10.11 22.38 -5.81
N ALA A 287 -11.28 22.99 -6.04
CA ALA A 287 -11.70 24.20 -5.34
C ALA A 287 -11.83 23.99 -3.81
N GLU A 288 -12.34 22.82 -3.42
CA GLU A 288 -12.48 22.43 -2.02
C GLU A 288 -11.12 22.18 -1.36
N LYS A 289 -10.94 22.73 -0.15
CA LYS A 289 -9.81 22.43 0.71
C LYS A 289 -10.04 21.12 1.46
N TYR A 290 -8.95 20.47 1.85
CA TYR A 290 -9.01 19.27 2.67
C TYR A 290 -9.80 19.48 3.98
N SER A 291 -9.66 20.66 4.58
CA SER A 291 -10.29 21.01 5.87
C SER A 291 -11.77 21.36 5.78
N ASP A 292 -12.34 21.55 4.59
CA ASP A 292 -13.73 21.97 4.45
C ASP A 292 -14.68 20.86 4.94
N PRO A 293 -15.91 21.17 5.40
CA PRO A 293 -16.87 20.14 5.76
C PRO A 293 -17.18 19.19 4.59
N ILE A 294 -17.37 17.90 4.88
CA ILE A 294 -17.83 16.93 3.88
C ILE A 294 -19.33 16.74 4.05
N VAL A 295 -20.09 17.08 3.01
CA VAL A 295 -21.54 16.94 3.01
C VAL A 295 -21.94 15.90 1.97
N SER A 296 -22.81 14.97 2.35
CA SER A 296 -23.41 14.03 1.40
C SER A 296 -24.53 14.72 0.64
N THR A 297 -24.60 14.52 -0.67
CA THR A 297 -25.72 15.01 -1.51
C THR A 297 -27.03 14.22 -1.30
N LYS A 298 -26.99 13.11 -0.54
CA LYS A 298 -28.13 12.20 -0.37
C LYS A 298 -28.61 12.06 1.08
N ILE A 299 -27.83 12.53 2.05
CA ILE A 299 -28.23 12.52 3.46
C ILE A 299 -28.60 13.97 3.79
N PRO A 300 -29.87 14.27 4.10
CA PRO A 300 -30.27 15.63 4.46
C PRO A 300 -29.48 16.08 5.70
N ALA A 301 -29.04 17.34 5.69
CA ALA A 301 -28.38 17.92 6.84
C ALA A 301 -29.32 17.79 8.05
N LYS A 302 -28.85 17.15 9.13
CA LYS A 302 -29.58 17.14 10.39
C LYS A 302 -29.76 18.60 10.81
N PRO A 303 -30.99 19.09 11.10
CA PRO A 303 -31.18 20.45 11.57
C PRO A 303 -30.26 20.69 12.77
N ALA A 304 -29.59 21.85 12.81
CA ALA A 304 -28.88 22.26 14.01
C ALA A 304 -29.89 22.17 15.16
N ALA A 305 -29.57 21.43 16.22
CA ALA A 305 -30.39 21.42 17.41
C ALA A 305 -30.44 22.87 17.90
N GLU A 306 -31.60 23.50 17.75
CA GLU A 306 -31.89 24.79 18.36
C GLU A 306 -31.77 24.65 19.88
N GLY A 307 -31.21 25.70 20.50
CA GLY A 307 -30.66 25.74 21.84
C GLY A 307 -31.38 24.96 22.93
N GLU A 308 -30.60 24.20 23.70
CA GLU A 308 -30.85 24.11 25.15
C GLU A 308 -30.40 25.44 25.77
N ILE A 309 -31.32 26.42 25.73
CA ILE A 309 -31.39 27.48 26.74
C ILE A 309 -32.60 27.15 27.59
N THR A 310 -32.38 26.44 28.69
CA THR A 310 -33.10 26.56 29.97
C THR A 310 -32.27 25.91 31.05
#